data_AF-A0A958NGT0-F1
#
_entry.id   AF-A0A958NGT0-F1
#
_cell.length_a   1.000
_cell.length_b   1.000
_cell.length_c   1.000
_cell.angle_alpha   90.00
_cell.angle_beta   90.00
_cell.angle_gamma   90.00
#
_symmetry.space_group_name_H-M   'P 1'
#
loop_
_entity.id
_entity.type
_entity.pdbx_description
1 polymer ?
#
loop_
_entity_poly.entity_id
_entity_poly.type
_entity_poly.pdbx_seq_one_letter_code
_entity_poly.pdbx_strand_id
1 'polypeptide(L)'
;MTNTKGYTYFAIKTENEKFGLSEFDSYLTIKPTNFKQKFENGKTPVCTIWEYSSGKLVNPYYFEEIEKLIDKLENHKSELIELKERNPEFEYVLEVVIFLGDESPGLHFSKRT
;
A
#
# COMPACT_ATOMS: atom_id res chain seq x y z
N MET A 1 -18.78 23.50 0.18
CA MET A 1 -18.16 22.36 -0.52
C MET A 1 -17.51 21.51 0.54
N THR A 2 -17.95 20.26 0.70
CA THR A 2 -17.31 19.30 1.60
C THR A 2 -15.91 19.02 1.04
N ASN A 3 -14.87 19.32 1.81
CA ASN A 3 -13.48 19.05 1.41
C ASN A 3 -13.28 17.53 1.35
N THR A 4 -13.56 16.93 0.19
CA THR A 4 -13.26 15.53 -0.08
C THR A 4 -11.75 15.37 0.00
N LYS A 5 -11.29 14.62 0.99
CA LYS A 5 -9.89 14.23 1.13
C LYS A 5 -9.75 12.80 0.67
N GLY A 6 -8.57 12.41 0.22
CA GLY A 6 -8.33 11.02 -0.10
C GLY A 6 -6.88 10.75 -0.42
N TYR A 7 -6.56 9.50 -0.65
CA TYR A 7 -5.23 9.10 -1.09
C TYR A 7 -5.34 7.77 -1.83
N THR A 8 -4.42 7.57 -2.75
CA THR A 8 -4.21 6.27 -3.39
C THR A 8 -2.96 5.65 -2.78
N TYR A 9 -2.96 4.34 -2.61
CA TYR A 9 -1.78 3.63 -2.17
C TYR A 9 -1.69 2.25 -2.78
N PHE A 10 -0.45 1.82 -2.98
CA PHE A 10 -0.10 0.44 -3.29
C PHE A 10 0.46 -0.21 -2.02
N ALA A 11 0.00 -1.42 -1.71
CA ALA A 11 0.46 -2.18 -0.56
C ALA A 11 0.84 -3.61 -0.93
N ILE A 12 1.86 -4.10 -0.24
CA ILE A 12 2.26 -5.50 -0.22
C ILE A 12 1.96 -6.02 1.19
N LYS A 13 1.08 -7.02 1.28
CA LYS A 13 0.68 -7.63 2.54
C LYS A 13 1.23 -9.06 2.61
N THR A 14 1.75 -9.43 3.77
CA THR A 14 2.23 -10.79 4.01
C THR A 14 1.97 -11.20 5.45
N GLU A 15 1.66 -12.48 5.64
CA GLU A 15 1.56 -13.11 6.96
C GLU A 15 2.89 -13.78 7.36
N ASN A 16 3.95 -13.61 6.56
CA ASN A 16 5.28 -14.09 6.89
C ASN A 16 5.88 -13.25 8.02
N GLU A 17 5.87 -13.83 9.22
CA GLU A 17 6.30 -13.19 10.48
C GLU A 17 7.76 -12.72 10.47
N LYS A 18 8.59 -13.29 9.60
CA LYS A 18 10.02 -12.97 9.47
C LYS A 18 10.27 -11.85 8.47
N PHE A 19 9.26 -11.46 7.70
CA PHE A 19 9.42 -10.45 6.66
C PHE A 19 9.18 -9.06 7.25
N GLY A 20 10.28 -8.37 7.53
CA GLY A 20 10.32 -7.02 8.08
C GLY A 20 10.71 -5.98 7.03
N LEU A 21 10.93 -4.75 7.48
CA LEU A 21 11.32 -3.64 6.62
C LEU A 21 12.69 -3.88 5.97
N SER A 22 13.63 -4.47 6.70
CA SER A 22 14.96 -4.82 6.19
C SER A 22 14.90 -5.81 5.03
N GLU A 23 13.99 -6.79 5.11
CA GLU A 23 13.78 -7.78 4.08
C GLU A 23 13.21 -7.10 2.83
N PHE A 24 12.18 -6.26 2.96
CA PHE A 24 11.68 -5.46 1.84
C PHE A 24 12.77 -4.60 1.20
N ASP A 25 13.59 -3.93 2.02
CA ASP A 25 14.67 -3.07 1.57
C ASP A 25 15.78 -3.82 0.81
N SER A 26 15.88 -5.14 0.97
CA SER A 26 16.80 -5.99 0.20
C SER A 26 16.28 -6.34 -1.20
N TYR A 27 14.97 -6.25 -1.42
CA TYR A 27 14.32 -6.52 -2.71
C TYR A 27 13.92 -5.25 -3.45
N LEU A 28 13.47 -4.24 -2.72
CA LEU A 28 12.89 -3.01 -3.26
C LEU A 28 13.81 -1.83 -2.98
N THR A 29 14.16 -1.11 -4.04
CA THR A 29 14.91 0.14 -3.91
C THR A 29 14.01 1.31 -3.52
N ILE A 30 12.73 1.23 -3.90
CA ILE A 30 11.71 2.17 -3.43
C ILE A 30 11.48 2.00 -1.92
N LYS A 31 11.38 3.13 -1.20
CA LYS A 31 11.08 3.14 0.23
C LYS A 31 9.58 3.32 0.48
N PRO A 32 9.01 2.61 1.46
CA PRO A 32 7.60 2.75 1.77
C PRO A 32 7.30 4.14 2.30
N THR A 33 6.10 4.64 2.01
CA THR A 33 5.54 5.77 2.76
C THR A 33 5.09 5.35 4.15
N ASN A 34 4.68 4.09 4.31
CA ASN A 34 4.24 3.54 5.59
C ASN A 34 4.63 2.06 5.70
N PHE A 35 5.06 1.65 6.88
CA PHE A 35 5.37 0.26 7.18
C PHE A 35 4.71 -0.12 8.50
N LYS A 36 3.94 -1.21 8.50
CA LYS A 36 3.20 -1.66 9.68
C LYS A 36 3.39 -3.15 9.88
N GLN A 37 3.60 -3.55 11.13
CA GLN A 37 3.51 -4.93 11.57
C GLN A 37 2.38 -5.03 12.59
N LYS A 38 1.38 -5.87 12.30
CA LYS A 38 0.30 -6.20 13.22
C LYS A 38 0.70 -7.44 13.99
N PHE A 39 0.63 -7.37 15.31
CA PHE A 39 0.99 -8.46 16.20
C PHE A 39 -0.25 -9.05 16.85
N GLU A 40 -0.30 -10.37 16.94
CA GLU A 40 -1.24 -11.07 17.81
C GLU A 40 -0.50 -11.43 19.10
N ASN A 41 -1.13 -11.18 20.25
CA ASN A 41 -0.56 -11.40 21.58
C ASN A 41 0.79 -10.68 21.85
N GLY A 42 1.13 -9.65 21.06
CA GLY A 42 2.27 -8.75 21.29
C GLY A 42 3.66 -9.35 21.06
N LYS A 43 3.76 -10.59 20.54
CA LYS A 43 5.06 -11.27 20.35
C LYS A 43 5.37 -11.62 18.90
N THR A 44 4.34 -11.93 18.12
CA THR A 44 4.52 -12.45 16.76
C THR A 44 3.74 -11.60 15.76
N PRO A 45 4.39 -11.02 14.74
CA PRO A 45 3.70 -10.25 13.72
C PRO A 45 2.91 -11.19 12.82
N VAL A 46 1.58 -11.09 12.87
CA VAL A 46 0.66 -11.90 12.07
C VAL A 46 0.44 -11.30 10.68
N CYS A 47 0.72 -10.01 10.52
CA CYS A 47 0.60 -9.36 9.22
C CYS A 47 1.59 -8.19 9.11
N THR A 48 2.45 -8.24 8.10
CA THR A 48 3.28 -7.12 7.68
C THR A 48 2.65 -6.44 6.48
N ILE A 49 2.59 -5.11 6.51
CA ILE A 49 2.07 -4.26 5.44
C ILE A 49 3.15 -3.26 5.08
N TRP A 50 3.63 -3.34 3.84
CA TRP A 50 4.48 -2.34 3.20
C TRP A 50 3.63 -1.50 2.27
N GLU A 51 3.65 -0.17 2.39
CA GLU A 51 2.75 0.73 1.68
C GLU A 51 3.52 1.87 1.01
N TYR A 52 3.17 2.16 -0.24
CA TYR A 52 3.60 3.35 -0.97
C TYR A 52 2.37 4.16 -1.41
N SER A 53 2.24 5.39 -0.90
CA SER A 53 1.08 6.26 -1.07
C SER A 53 1.39 7.53 -1.86
N SER A 54 0.38 8.04 -2.58
CA SER A 54 0.41 9.35 -3.22
C SER A 54 0.39 10.53 -2.24
N GLY A 55 0.17 10.28 -0.93
CA GLY A 55 -0.09 11.33 0.07
C GLY A 55 -1.55 11.79 0.07
N LYS A 56 -1.94 12.57 1.10
CA LYS A 56 -3.31 13.09 1.25
C LYS A 56 -3.61 14.17 0.20
N LEU A 57 -4.77 14.05 -0.42
CA LEU A 57 -5.28 14.94 -1.45
C LEU A 57 -6.40 15.81 -0.92
N VAL A 58 -6.54 16.97 -1.55
CA VAL A 58 -7.63 17.94 -1.34
C VAL A 58 -8.49 18.08 -2.61
N ASN A 59 -8.16 17.34 -3.69
CA ASN A 59 -8.85 17.38 -4.97
C ASN A 59 -9.79 16.17 -5.13
N PRO A 60 -11.05 16.36 -5.60
CA PRO A 60 -11.97 15.26 -5.93
C PRO A 60 -11.54 14.39 -7.14
N TYR A 61 -10.61 14.86 -7.99
CA TYR A 61 -10.11 14.10 -9.14
C TYR A 61 -8.81 13.36 -8.79
N TYR A 62 -8.88 12.04 -8.61
CA TYR A 62 -7.76 11.18 -8.19
C TYR A 62 -6.93 10.61 -9.35
N PHE A 63 -7.30 10.93 -10.60
CA PHE A 63 -6.74 10.30 -11.78
C PHE A 63 -5.22 10.56 -11.90
N GLU A 64 -4.81 11.83 -11.76
CA GLU A 64 -3.39 12.19 -11.87
C GLU A 64 -2.53 11.52 -10.80
N GLU A 65 -3.07 11.30 -9.61
CA GLU A 65 -2.32 10.70 -8.50
C GLU A 65 -2.21 9.19 -8.63
N ILE A 66 -3.23 8.56 -9.21
CA ILE A 66 -3.14 7.16 -9.63
C ILE A 66 -2.06 7.03 -10.71
N GLU A 67 -2.05 7.89 -11.72
CA GLU A 67 -1.02 7.88 -12.77
C GLU A 67 0.38 8.11 -12.19
N LYS A 68 0.57 9.15 -11.37
CA LYS A 68 1.87 9.42 -10.71
C LYS A 68 2.35 8.25 -9.85
N LEU A 69 1.43 7.57 -9.15
CA LEU A 69 1.76 6.40 -8.36
C LEU A 69 2.13 5.21 -9.25
N ILE A 70 1.39 4.95 -10.33
CA ILE A 70 1.71 3.91 -11.30
C ILE A 70 3.05 4.18 -11.97
N ASP A 71 3.30 5.40 -12.46
CA ASP A 71 4.56 5.80 -13.08
C ASP A 71 5.75 5.57 -12.14
N LYS A 72 5.55 5.86 -10.84
CA LYS A 72 6.58 5.59 -9.83
C LYS A 72 6.80 4.09 -9.66
N LEU A 73 5.75 3.28 -9.55
CA LEU A 73 5.86 1.83 -9.38
C LEU A 73 6.39 1.13 -10.64
N GLU A 74 6.10 1.63 -11.84
CA GLU A 74 6.55 1.05 -13.11
C GLU A 74 8.09 1.08 -13.21
N ASN A 75 8.74 2.11 -12.66
CA ASN A 75 10.21 2.17 -12.54
C ASN A 75 10.81 1.06 -11.66
N HIS A 76 9.99 0.45 -10.79
CA HIS A 76 10.38 -0.63 -9.87
C HIS A 76 9.69 -1.96 -10.24
N LYS A 77 9.08 -2.05 -11.42
CA LYS A 77 8.29 -3.21 -11.83
C LYS A 77 9.06 -4.52 -11.78
N SER A 78 10.31 -4.54 -12.24
CA SER A 78 11.14 -5.75 -12.21
C SER A 78 11.35 -6.25 -10.77
N GLU A 79 11.64 -5.34 -9.84
CA GLU A 79 11.83 -5.67 -8.41
C GLU A 79 10.53 -6.22 -7.79
N LEU A 80 9.40 -5.60 -8.12
CA LEU A 80 8.08 -6.03 -7.65
C LEU A 80 7.69 -7.41 -8.20
N ILE A 81 7.99 -7.68 -9.47
CA ILE A 81 7.77 -9.00 -10.09
C ILE A 81 8.65 -10.05 -9.41
N GLU A 82 9.94 -9.79 -9.26
CA GLU A 82 10.88 -10.72 -8.61
C GLU A 82 10.47 -11.02 -7.16
N LEU A 83 10.02 -10.01 -6.42
CA LEU A 83 9.53 -10.18 -5.06
C LEU A 83 8.29 -11.09 -5.01
N LYS A 84 7.35 -10.93 -5.94
CA LYS A 84 6.14 -11.76 -6.04
C LYS A 84 6.44 -13.19 -6.51
N GLU A 85 7.38 -13.37 -7.41
CA GLU A 85 7.81 -14.70 -7.86
C GLU A 85 8.51 -15.49 -6.75
N ARG A 86 9.34 -14.81 -5.94
CA ARG A 86 10.01 -15.42 -4.78
C ARG A 86 9.10 -15.64 -3.59
N ASN A 87 8.04 -14.85 -3.46
CA ASN A 87 7.05 -14.93 -2.37
C ASN A 87 5.63 -14.94 -2.96
N PRO A 88 5.20 -16.06 -3.59
CA PRO A 88 3.92 -16.16 -4.26
C PRO A 88 2.71 -15.91 -3.34
N GLU A 89 2.87 -16.07 -2.03
CA GLU A 89 1.85 -15.84 -1.01
C GLU A 89 1.57 -14.37 -0.73
N PHE A 90 2.46 -13.45 -1.13
CA PHE A 90 2.29 -12.02 -0.83
C PHE A 90 1.10 -11.44 -1.59
N GLU A 91 0.25 -10.67 -0.91
CA GLU A 91 -0.89 -9.99 -1.54
C GLU A 91 -0.47 -8.60 -2.01
N TYR A 92 -0.75 -8.28 -3.28
CA TYR A 92 -0.44 -6.99 -3.89
C TYR A 92 -1.76 -6.25 -4.12
N VAL A 93 -1.88 -5.07 -3.53
CA VAL A 93 -3.15 -4.34 -3.48
C VAL A 93 -2.93 -2.89 -3.90
N LEU A 94 -3.76 -2.41 -4.83
CA LEU A 94 -3.86 -0.99 -5.16
C LEU A 94 -5.23 -0.50 -4.68
N GLU A 95 -5.25 0.47 -3.79
CA GLU A 95 -6.45 1.00 -3.17
C GLU A 95 -6.55 2.52 -3.33
N VAL A 96 -7.78 3.00 -3.53
CA VAL A 96 -8.14 4.42 -3.53
C VAL A 96 -9.06 4.66 -2.34
N VAL A 97 -8.61 5.50 -1.40
CA VAL A 97 -9.35 5.83 -0.18
C VAL A 97 -9.89 7.24 -0.29
N ILE A 98 -11.22 7.38 -0.23
CA ILE A 98 -11.91 8.67 -0.36
C ILE A 98 -12.65 8.94 0.95
N PHE A 99 -12.48 10.12 1.55
CA PHE A 99 -13.17 10.59 2.74
C PHE A 99 -14.26 11.60 2.35
N LEU A 100 -15.45 11.40 2.93
CA LEU A 100 -16.55 12.35 2.83
C LEU A 100 -16.60 13.15 4.13
N GLY A 101 -16.02 14.35 4.14
CA GLY A 101 -15.82 15.13 5.37
C GLY A 101 -14.59 14.65 6.16
N ASP A 102 -14.54 14.95 7.47
CA ASP A 102 -13.37 14.68 8.31
C ASP A 102 -13.40 13.32 9.04
N GLU A 103 -14.51 12.57 9.00
CA GLU A 103 -14.75 11.51 10.00
C GLU A 103 -14.84 10.08 9.46
N SER A 104 -14.95 9.82 8.15
CA SER A 104 -14.98 8.42 7.64
C SER A 104 -14.58 8.26 6.17
N PRO A 105 -13.78 7.23 5.81
CA PRO A 105 -13.58 6.83 4.42
C PRO A 105 -14.92 6.33 3.86
N GLY A 106 -15.41 6.97 2.80
CA GLY A 106 -16.71 6.74 2.18
C GLY A 106 -16.75 5.62 1.14
N LEU A 107 -15.60 5.20 0.58
CA LEU A 107 -15.52 4.16 -0.44
C LEU A 107 -14.26 3.30 -0.24
N HIS A 108 -14.44 1.97 -0.16
CA HIS A 108 -13.39 0.97 -0.10
C HIS A 108 -13.62 -0.06 -1.20
N PHE A 109 -12.72 -0.13 -2.17
CA PHE A 109 -12.76 -1.12 -3.24
C PHE A 109 -11.81 -2.27 -2.90
N SER A 110 -12.29 -3.27 -2.16
CA SER A 110 -11.57 -4.55 -2.06
C SER A 110 -12.14 -5.52 -3.09
N LYS A 111 -11.25 -6.14 -3.88
CA LYS A 111 -11.62 -7.27 -4.71
C LYS A 111 -11.92 -8.43 -3.76
N ARG A 112 -13.17 -8.91 -3.71
CA ARG A 112 -13.50 -10.19 -3.07
C ARG A 112 -12.86 -11.30 -3.91
N THR A 113 -11.74 -11.83 -3.47
CA THR A 113 -11.30 -13.19 -3.82
C THR A 113 -11.89 -14.17 -2.83
#